data_AF-A0A2G8RLJ4-F1
#
_entry.id   AF-A0A2G8RLJ4-F1
#
_cell.length_a   1.000
_cell.length_b   1.000
_cell.length_c   1.000
_cell.angle_alpha   90.00
_cell.angle_beta   90.00
_cell.angle_gamma   90.00
#
_symmetry.space_group_name_H-M   'P 1'
#
loop_
_entity.id
_entity.type
_entity.pdbx_description
1 polymer ?
#
loop_
_entity_poly.entity_id
_entity_poly.type
_entity_poly.pdbx_seq_one_letter_code
_entity_poly.pdbx_strand_id
1 'polypeptide(L)'
;MDWRPLASKMVVLIADAPPHGIGEYGDGFDEGSPDGHDPLQIAREMASRGITLFFVACEPALSGYSYATDFYQALTNITSGLMLPLTTADLLTHAIVGSVLENLDMERLVREVGQAVSQRILGNNESVDDVAKELHERLLLRNESTKKVVIESIYRDSEEAKHNVSIYFNAPALADARPHLKRVPGTRFTDKYLHARMSSSRSSYYTSPYSIPPRPSEKTSPTKATPSSPPRKVVTDFKAFGASPSASVFGTAVQSSPFSLAGGKAAFGGMRNNGRSAMLDDDDDDDDEDGRRQKVELREDSITLDQVRSSRAYSEAKC
;
A
#
# COMPACT_ATOMS: atom_id res chain seq x y z
N MET A 1 -1.56 16.28 -17.98
CA MET A 1 -2.57 15.87 -16.97
C MET A 1 -3.17 17.13 -16.37
N ASP A 2 -4.47 17.32 -16.52
CA ASP A 2 -5.17 18.54 -16.09
C ASP A 2 -5.57 18.46 -14.60
N TRP A 3 -4.58 18.33 -13.72
CA TRP A 3 -4.80 18.34 -12.27
C TRP A 3 -5.24 19.72 -11.80
N ARG A 4 -6.15 19.77 -10.82
CA ARG A 4 -6.49 21.04 -10.15
C ARG A 4 -5.22 21.62 -9.51
N PRO A 5 -4.90 22.92 -9.73
CA PRO A 5 -3.63 23.51 -9.28
C PRO A 5 -3.34 23.29 -7.79
N LEU A 6 -4.35 23.52 -6.94
CA LEU A 6 -4.24 23.47 -5.48
C LEU A 6 -4.64 22.13 -4.84
N ALA A 7 -4.92 21.09 -5.65
CA ALA A 7 -5.22 19.78 -5.10
C ALA A 7 -3.95 19.05 -4.64
N SER A 8 -4.08 18.26 -3.58
CA SER A 8 -3.15 17.17 -3.26
C SER A 8 -3.16 16.15 -4.39
N LYS A 9 -1.98 15.80 -4.90
CA LYS A 9 -1.82 14.93 -6.07
C LYS A 9 -1.12 13.66 -5.64
N MET A 10 -1.77 12.53 -5.88
CA MET A 10 -1.26 11.22 -5.50
C MET A 10 -1.48 10.26 -6.67
N VAL A 11 -0.49 9.40 -6.92
CA VAL A 11 -0.56 8.35 -7.94
C VAL A 11 -0.43 7.01 -7.24
N VAL A 12 -1.32 6.08 -7.55
CA VAL A 12 -1.22 4.69 -7.12
C VAL A 12 -0.81 3.85 -8.34
N LEU A 13 0.37 3.26 -8.28
CA LEU A 13 0.88 2.33 -9.29
C LEU A 13 0.78 0.91 -8.75
N ILE A 14 0.11 0.02 -9.47
CA ILE A 14 -0.05 -1.39 -9.12
C ILE A 14 0.61 -2.22 -10.21
N ALA A 15 1.60 -3.04 -9.85
CA ALA A 15 2.31 -3.89 -10.81
C ALA A 15 2.85 -5.18 -10.20
N ASP A 16 2.92 -6.21 -11.02
CA ASP A 16 3.58 -7.49 -10.77
C ASP A 16 4.91 -7.63 -11.53
N ALA A 17 5.32 -6.59 -12.28
CA ALA A 17 6.52 -6.56 -13.10
C ALA A 17 7.28 -5.21 -13.00
N PRO A 18 8.61 -5.23 -13.23
CA PRO A 18 9.43 -4.04 -13.32
C PRO A 18 9.24 -3.27 -14.63
N PRO A 19 9.63 -1.99 -14.70
CA PRO A 19 9.79 -1.32 -15.98
C PRO A 19 11.01 -1.85 -16.74
N HIS A 20 11.03 -1.55 -18.03
CA HIS A 20 12.17 -1.82 -18.90
C HIS A 20 13.41 -1.00 -18.50
N GLY A 21 14.59 -1.51 -18.81
CA GLY A 21 15.88 -0.81 -18.68
C GLY A 21 16.58 -0.95 -17.33
N ILE A 22 15.98 -1.66 -16.36
CA ILE A 22 16.58 -1.84 -15.02
C ILE A 22 17.55 -3.03 -14.93
N GLY A 23 17.77 -3.76 -16.04
CA GLY A 23 18.71 -4.89 -16.11
C GLY A 23 18.13 -6.25 -15.73
N GLU A 24 16.81 -6.44 -15.85
CA GLU A 24 16.17 -7.73 -15.60
C GLU A 24 16.44 -8.75 -16.71
N TYR A 25 16.48 -10.02 -16.33
CA TYR A 25 16.63 -11.09 -17.29
C TYR A 25 15.38 -11.21 -18.18
N GLY A 26 15.60 -11.27 -19.50
CA GLY A 26 14.52 -11.38 -20.48
C GLY A 26 13.87 -10.05 -20.86
N ASP A 27 14.44 -8.93 -20.44
CA ASP A 27 14.02 -7.60 -20.89
C ASP A 27 14.38 -7.40 -22.37
N GLY A 28 13.36 -7.14 -23.20
CA GLY A 28 13.53 -6.85 -24.63
C GLY A 28 13.87 -5.39 -24.94
N PHE A 29 13.87 -4.53 -23.92
CA PHE A 29 14.13 -3.10 -24.01
C PHE A 29 15.16 -2.70 -22.94
N ASP A 30 16.35 -3.28 -23.05
CA ASP A 30 17.45 -3.12 -22.09
C ASP A 30 17.97 -1.68 -21.96
N GLU A 31 17.82 -0.87 -23.01
CA GLU A 31 18.13 0.56 -23.02
C GLU A 31 16.97 1.45 -22.52
N GLY A 32 15.90 0.86 -21.99
CA GLY A 32 14.77 1.55 -21.37
C GLY A 32 13.58 1.78 -22.32
N SER A 33 12.70 2.71 -21.94
CA SER A 33 11.46 2.97 -22.69
C SER A 33 11.77 3.40 -24.14
N PRO A 34 11.12 2.81 -25.16
CA PRO A 34 11.30 3.22 -26.57
C PRO A 34 10.86 4.67 -26.81
N ASP A 35 10.03 5.22 -25.93
CA ASP A 35 9.58 6.61 -25.97
C ASP A 35 10.58 7.59 -25.32
N GLY A 36 11.72 7.11 -24.81
CA GLY A 36 12.78 7.94 -24.22
C GLY A 36 12.48 8.47 -22.82
N HIS A 37 11.43 7.98 -22.16
CA HIS A 37 11.05 8.41 -20.82
C HIS A 37 11.76 7.58 -19.75
N ASP A 38 12.62 8.24 -18.96
CA ASP A 38 13.32 7.62 -17.83
C ASP A 38 12.46 7.69 -16.54
N PRO A 39 12.14 6.54 -15.90
CA PRO A 39 11.33 6.51 -14.69
C PRO A 39 11.91 7.26 -13.47
N LEU A 40 13.23 7.33 -13.31
CA LEU A 40 13.84 8.09 -12.21
C LEU A 40 13.64 9.59 -12.43
N GLN A 41 13.76 10.05 -13.67
CA GLN A 41 13.49 11.45 -14.02
C GLN A 41 12.01 11.79 -13.82
N ILE A 42 11.09 10.91 -14.24
CA ILE A 42 9.66 11.08 -14.01
C ILE A 42 9.34 11.17 -12.51
N ALA A 43 9.93 10.31 -11.68
CA ALA A 43 9.71 10.36 -10.24
C ALA A 43 10.24 11.65 -9.60
N ARG A 44 11.38 12.19 -10.07
CA ARG A 44 11.87 13.50 -9.62
C ARG A 44 10.97 14.64 -10.09
N GLU A 45 10.45 14.57 -11.31
CA GLU A 45 9.48 15.54 -11.80
C GLU A 45 8.18 15.48 -10.96
N MET A 46 7.69 14.28 -10.65
CA MET A 46 6.56 14.07 -9.73
C MET A 46 6.82 14.74 -8.38
N ALA A 47 7.99 14.49 -7.78
CA ALA A 47 8.38 15.09 -6.50
C ALA A 47 8.39 16.63 -6.58
N SER A 48 8.99 17.22 -7.63
CA SER A 48 9.02 18.68 -7.83
C SER A 48 7.63 19.31 -7.99
N ARG A 49 6.67 18.54 -8.52
CA ARG A 49 5.27 18.96 -8.69
C ARG A 49 4.40 18.64 -7.47
N GLY A 50 4.98 18.09 -6.40
CA GLY A 50 4.29 17.65 -5.20
C GLY A 50 3.32 16.49 -5.44
N ILE A 51 3.69 15.56 -6.33
CA ILE A 51 2.94 14.34 -6.63
C ILE A 51 3.59 13.17 -5.88
N THR A 52 2.86 12.60 -4.92
CA THR A 52 3.31 11.43 -4.15
C THR A 52 3.00 10.13 -4.90
N LEU A 53 3.95 9.21 -5.01
CA LEU A 53 3.75 7.88 -5.61
C LEU A 53 3.56 6.83 -4.51
N PHE A 54 2.42 6.15 -4.54
CA PHE A 54 2.21 4.90 -3.80
C PHE A 54 2.36 3.74 -4.75
N PHE A 55 3.25 2.81 -4.42
CA PHE A 55 3.44 1.61 -5.21
C PHE A 55 2.86 0.41 -4.49
N VAL A 56 2.01 -0.35 -5.18
CA VAL A 56 1.44 -1.60 -4.69
C VAL A 56 2.12 -2.74 -5.44
N ALA A 57 2.93 -3.50 -4.70
CA ALA A 57 3.63 -4.66 -5.23
C ALA A 57 2.72 -5.89 -5.21
N CYS A 58 2.46 -6.47 -6.38
CA CYS A 58 1.74 -7.74 -6.47
C CYS A 58 2.69 -8.90 -6.18
N GLU A 59 2.69 -9.38 -4.94
CA GLU A 59 3.59 -10.44 -4.48
C GLU A 59 2.91 -11.81 -4.54
N PRO A 60 3.65 -12.89 -4.86
CA PRO A 60 5.11 -12.99 -4.92
C PRO A 60 5.74 -12.72 -6.29
N ALA A 61 4.94 -12.28 -7.28
CA ALA A 61 5.38 -12.18 -8.67
C ALA A 61 6.50 -11.12 -8.84
N LEU A 62 6.34 -9.96 -8.20
CA LEU A 62 7.31 -8.88 -8.31
C LEU A 62 8.68 -9.26 -7.72
N SER A 63 8.71 -9.90 -6.55
CA SER A 63 9.99 -10.33 -5.94
C SER A 63 10.66 -11.50 -6.66
N GLY A 64 10.04 -12.06 -7.71
CA GLY A 64 10.71 -12.98 -8.63
C GLY A 64 11.79 -12.31 -9.49
N TYR A 65 11.73 -10.98 -9.61
CA TYR A 65 12.68 -10.16 -10.34
C TYR A 65 13.87 -9.74 -9.48
N SER A 66 15.01 -9.50 -10.11
CA SER A 66 16.28 -9.29 -9.40
C SER A 66 16.40 -7.92 -8.75
N TYR A 67 15.77 -6.89 -9.33
CA TYR A 67 15.94 -5.48 -8.99
C TYR A 67 14.62 -4.72 -8.82
N ALA A 68 13.49 -5.31 -9.25
CA ALA A 68 12.17 -4.65 -9.26
C ALA A 68 11.77 -4.04 -7.90
N THR A 69 11.84 -4.82 -6.81
CA THR A 69 11.48 -4.37 -5.47
C THR A 69 12.30 -3.15 -5.03
N ASP A 70 13.61 -3.20 -5.25
CA ASP A 70 14.55 -2.14 -4.86
C ASP A 70 14.30 -0.86 -5.67
N PHE A 71 14.00 -1.04 -6.97
CA PHE A 71 13.68 0.06 -7.87
C PHE A 71 12.41 0.80 -7.43
N TYR A 72 11.31 0.08 -7.18
CA TYR A 72 10.07 0.73 -6.77
C TYR A 72 10.16 1.35 -5.37
N GLN A 73 10.89 0.72 -4.45
CA GLN A 73 11.17 1.31 -3.14
C GLN A 73 11.94 2.64 -3.29
N ALA A 74 12.89 2.73 -4.23
CA ALA A 74 13.58 3.99 -4.51
C ALA A 74 12.64 5.06 -5.10
N LEU A 75 11.75 4.71 -6.04
CA LEU A 75 10.78 5.66 -6.60
C LEU A 75 9.83 6.23 -5.53
N THR A 76 9.34 5.36 -4.64
CA THR A 76 8.48 5.80 -3.53
C THR A 76 9.27 6.69 -2.57
N ASN A 77 10.56 6.42 -2.32
CA ASN A 77 11.40 7.29 -1.51
C ASN A 77 11.63 8.68 -2.16
N ILE A 78 11.82 8.74 -3.48
CA ILE A 78 12.03 10.01 -4.21
C ILE A 78 10.80 10.92 -4.09
N THR A 79 9.61 10.35 -4.16
CA THR A 79 8.32 11.08 -4.07
C THR A 79 7.77 11.16 -2.65
N SER A 80 8.53 10.62 -1.69
CA SER A 80 8.16 10.29 -0.30
C SER A 80 6.74 9.74 -0.14
N GLY A 81 6.39 8.81 -1.02
CA GLY A 81 5.29 7.89 -0.81
C GLY A 81 5.75 6.58 -0.18
N LEU A 82 4.96 5.53 -0.37
CA LEU A 82 5.16 4.25 0.28
C LEU A 82 4.97 3.09 -0.69
N MET A 83 5.80 2.07 -0.55
CA MET A 83 5.64 0.78 -1.20
C MET A 83 4.88 -0.18 -0.29
N LEU A 84 3.78 -0.76 -0.80
CA LEU A 84 2.87 -1.63 -0.08
C LEU A 84 2.93 -3.03 -0.70
N PRO A 85 3.44 -4.04 0.01
CA PRO A 85 3.38 -5.42 -0.46
C PRO A 85 1.95 -5.95 -0.34
N LEU A 86 1.35 -6.30 -1.47
CA LEU A 86 0.02 -6.89 -1.53
C LEU A 86 0.13 -8.40 -1.72
N THR A 87 -0.20 -9.15 -0.67
CA THR A 87 -0.28 -10.63 -0.73
C THR A 87 -1.69 -11.12 -1.05
N THR A 88 -2.72 -10.31 -0.77
CA THR A 88 -4.14 -10.60 -1.03
C THR A 88 -4.88 -9.34 -1.50
N ALA A 89 -5.85 -9.50 -2.41
CA ALA A 89 -6.60 -8.39 -3.00
C ALA A 89 -7.47 -7.63 -1.98
N ASP A 90 -7.95 -8.32 -0.94
CA ASP A 90 -8.89 -7.77 0.04
C ASP A 90 -8.27 -6.64 0.90
N LEU A 91 -6.94 -6.64 1.05
CA LEU A 91 -6.21 -5.63 1.84
C LEU A 91 -5.94 -4.35 1.05
N LEU A 92 -6.09 -4.38 -0.27
CA LEU A 92 -5.69 -3.30 -1.17
C LEU A 92 -6.42 -1.99 -0.84
N THR A 93 -7.75 -2.07 -0.70
CA THR A 93 -8.58 -0.88 -0.47
C THR A 93 -8.24 -0.21 0.85
N HIS A 94 -8.08 -0.99 1.92
CA HIS A 94 -7.72 -0.47 3.24
C HIS A 94 -6.32 0.14 3.25
N ALA A 95 -5.35 -0.52 2.60
CA ALA A 95 -3.99 -0.03 2.51
C ALA A 95 -3.90 1.29 1.71
N ILE A 96 -4.59 1.39 0.57
CA ILE A 96 -4.62 2.62 -0.24
C ILE A 96 -5.31 3.75 0.53
N VAL A 97 -6.53 3.52 1.04
CA VAL A 97 -7.29 4.56 1.75
C VAL A 97 -6.52 5.03 2.98
N GLY A 98 -5.94 4.10 3.74
CA GLY A 98 -5.09 4.43 4.88
C GLY A 98 -3.89 5.29 4.49
N SER A 99 -3.17 4.91 3.43
CA SER A 99 -1.95 5.61 3.01
C SER A 99 -2.25 7.02 2.49
N VAL A 100 -3.39 7.18 1.81
CA VAL A 100 -3.88 8.48 1.35
C VAL A 100 -4.28 9.37 2.53
N LEU A 101 -4.99 8.83 3.53
CA LEU A 101 -5.39 9.59 4.71
C LEU A 101 -4.18 10.05 5.53
N GLU A 102 -3.20 9.17 5.75
CA GLU A 102 -1.93 9.51 6.39
C GLU A 102 -1.21 10.64 5.63
N ASN A 103 -1.14 10.56 4.30
CA ASN A 103 -0.47 11.58 3.49
C ASN A 103 -1.20 12.93 3.50
N LEU A 104 -2.54 12.95 3.54
CA LEU A 104 -3.32 14.18 3.67
C LEU A 104 -3.14 14.84 5.05
N ASP A 105 -3.16 14.03 6.12
CA ASP A 105 -2.91 14.49 7.48
C ASP A 105 -1.49 15.06 7.60
N MET A 106 -0.49 14.38 7.01
CA MET A 106 0.89 14.86 6.92
C MET A 106 1.03 16.14 6.08
N GLU A 107 0.43 16.24 4.89
CA GLU A 107 0.50 17.47 4.08
C GLU A 107 -0.11 18.68 4.79
N ARG A 108 -1.19 18.46 5.55
CA ARG A 108 -1.78 19.51 6.39
C ARG A 108 -0.80 19.97 7.46
N LEU A 109 -0.18 19.03 8.17
CA LEU A 109 0.81 19.32 9.19
C LEU A 109 2.02 20.07 8.62
N VAL A 110 2.59 19.59 7.51
CA VAL A 110 3.72 20.22 6.81
C VAL A 110 3.40 21.67 6.45
N ARG A 111 2.18 21.96 6.00
CA ARG A 111 1.77 23.31 5.63
C ARG A 111 1.70 24.25 6.83
N GLU A 112 1.13 23.78 7.95
CA GLU A 112 1.02 24.56 9.18
C GLU A 112 2.40 24.81 9.81
N VAL A 113 3.21 23.76 9.92
CA VAL A 113 4.59 23.82 10.45
C VAL A 113 5.48 24.68 9.54
N GLY A 114 5.41 24.49 8.21
CA GLY A 114 6.22 25.25 7.25
C GLY A 114 5.95 26.76 7.28
N GLN A 115 4.70 27.19 7.49
CA GLN A 115 4.37 28.60 7.69
C GLN A 115 5.02 29.15 8.97
N ALA A 116 4.96 28.40 10.08
CA ALA A 116 5.59 28.81 11.33
C ALA A 116 7.13 28.85 11.25
N VAL A 117 7.73 27.91 10.52
CA VAL A 117 9.19 27.84 10.30
C VAL A 117 9.66 29.00 9.43
N SER A 118 9.02 29.21 8.27
CA SER A 118 9.41 30.28 7.34
C SER A 118 9.36 31.67 8.01
N GLN A 119 8.32 31.95 8.79
CA GLN A 119 8.18 33.22 9.52
C GLN A 119 9.32 33.46 10.52
N ARG A 120 9.85 32.41 11.14
CA ARG A 120 10.89 32.53 12.20
C ARG A 120 12.31 32.49 11.68
N ILE A 121 12.59 31.68 10.66
CA ILE A 121 13.92 31.67 10.04
C ILE A 121 14.17 33.01 9.32
N LEU A 122 13.21 33.46 8.51
CA LEU A 122 13.34 34.72 7.75
C LEU A 122 13.17 35.96 8.65
N GLY A 123 12.37 35.86 9.72
CA GLY A 123 12.09 36.99 10.61
C GLY A 123 13.08 37.13 11.77
N ASN A 124 13.55 36.03 12.35
CA ASN A 124 14.23 36.00 13.65
C ASN A 124 15.64 35.37 13.60
N ASN A 125 16.11 34.86 12.45
CA ASN A 125 17.43 34.23 12.29
C ASN A 125 17.71 33.08 13.30
N GLU A 126 16.67 32.34 13.68
CA GLU A 126 16.79 31.19 14.58
C GLU A 126 17.37 29.96 13.87
N SER A 127 18.09 29.12 14.63
CA SER A 127 18.62 27.84 14.15
C SER A 127 17.48 26.88 13.81
N VAL A 128 17.59 26.21 12.66
CA VAL A 128 16.55 25.31 12.14
C VAL A 128 16.25 24.14 13.08
N ASP A 129 17.28 23.60 13.73
CA ASP A 129 17.11 22.49 14.66
C ASP A 129 16.38 22.90 15.94
N ASP A 130 16.56 24.15 16.38
CA ASP A 130 15.90 24.65 17.59
C ASP A 130 14.42 24.94 17.32
N VAL A 131 14.12 25.51 16.14
CA VAL A 131 12.74 25.71 15.67
C VAL A 131 12.01 24.36 15.52
N ALA A 132 12.68 23.34 14.97
CA ALA A 132 12.10 22.00 14.82
C ALA A 132 11.79 21.33 16.16
N LYS A 133 12.68 21.48 17.16
CA LYS A 133 12.44 20.97 18.53
C LYS A 133 11.27 21.69 19.19
N GLU A 134 11.22 23.02 19.14
CA GLU A 134 10.11 23.79 19.72
C GLU A 134 8.78 23.43 19.04
N LEU A 135 8.77 23.28 17.72
CA LEU A 135 7.56 22.88 16.98
C LEU A 135 7.12 21.47 17.36
N HIS A 136 8.05 20.54 17.49
CA HIS A 136 7.74 19.19 17.98
C HIS A 136 7.16 19.22 19.40
N GLU A 137 7.73 20.01 20.32
CA GLU A 137 7.18 20.21 21.67
C GLU A 137 5.77 20.83 21.63
N ARG A 138 5.53 21.81 20.76
CA ARG A 138 4.20 22.40 20.58
C ARG A 138 3.17 21.40 20.05
N LEU A 139 3.57 20.56 19.10
CA LEU A 139 2.71 19.51 18.55
C LEU A 139 2.38 18.45 19.60
N LEU A 140 3.36 18.07 20.42
CA LEU A 140 3.16 17.19 21.58
C LEU A 140 2.18 17.81 22.59
N LEU A 141 2.33 19.09 22.93
CA LEU A 141 1.44 19.80 23.88
C LEU A 141 0.01 19.94 23.36
N ARG A 142 -0.18 20.06 22.04
CA ARG A 142 -1.50 20.07 21.39
C ARG A 142 -2.13 18.69 21.31
N ASN A 143 -1.42 17.64 21.73
CA ASN A 143 -1.84 16.25 21.60
C ASN A 143 -2.21 15.91 20.14
N GLU A 144 -1.42 16.44 19.20
CA GLU A 144 -1.62 16.25 17.77
C GLU A 144 -1.11 14.84 17.39
N SER A 145 -2.01 13.97 16.94
CA SER A 145 -1.69 12.62 16.47
C SER A 145 -1.88 12.52 14.96
N THR A 146 -1.09 11.68 14.30
CA THR A 146 -1.24 11.35 12.88
C THR A 146 -1.63 9.90 12.72
N LYS A 147 -2.54 9.62 11.79
CA LYS A 147 -2.85 8.25 11.39
C LYS A 147 -1.64 7.66 10.68
N LYS A 148 -1.29 6.44 11.04
CA LYS A 148 -0.20 5.67 10.45
C LYS A 148 -0.73 4.33 10.00
N VAL A 149 -0.49 3.99 8.74
CA VAL A 149 -0.74 2.65 8.24
C VAL A 149 0.41 1.75 8.68
N VAL A 150 0.10 0.78 9.52
CA VAL A 150 1.03 -0.29 9.90
C VAL A 150 0.71 -1.51 9.04
N ILE A 151 1.58 -1.79 8.09
CA ILE A 151 1.56 -3.03 7.32
C ILE A 151 2.77 -3.86 7.71
N GLU A 152 2.53 -5.12 8.05
CA GLU A 152 3.62 -6.05 8.26
C GLU A 152 4.45 -6.22 6.98
N SER A 153 5.75 -5.94 7.07
CA SER A 153 6.68 -6.17 5.98
C SER A 153 6.86 -7.67 5.76
N ILE A 154 6.64 -8.09 4.52
CA ILE A 154 6.98 -9.45 4.07
C ILE A 154 8.40 -9.53 3.52
N TYR A 155 9.10 -8.40 3.42
CA TYR A 155 10.46 -8.34 2.88
C TYR A 155 11.49 -8.50 3.99
N ARG A 156 12.54 -9.26 3.69
CA ARG A 156 13.73 -9.36 4.50
C ARG A 156 14.65 -8.17 4.22
N ASP A 157 15.26 -7.64 5.27
CA ASP A 157 16.34 -6.67 5.13
C ASP A 157 17.59 -7.33 4.55
N SER A 158 18.15 -6.70 3.51
CA SER A 158 19.45 -7.05 2.94
C SER A 158 20.24 -5.80 2.63
N GLU A 159 21.56 -5.88 2.81
CA GLU A 159 22.46 -4.77 2.54
C GLU A 159 22.56 -4.49 1.02
N GLU A 160 22.38 -5.53 0.20
CA GLU A 160 22.30 -5.42 -1.25
C GLU A 160 21.06 -4.64 -1.70
N ALA A 161 19.89 -4.91 -1.12
CA ALA A 161 18.67 -4.15 -1.42
C ALA A 161 18.83 -2.68 -1.01
N LYS A 162 19.34 -2.42 0.21
CA LYS A 162 19.61 -1.04 0.68
C LYS A 162 20.59 -0.32 -0.24
N HIS A 163 21.65 -1.00 -0.67
CA HIS A 163 22.60 -0.48 -1.65
C HIS A 163 21.90 -0.12 -2.96
N ASN A 164 21.12 -1.02 -3.54
CA ASN A 164 20.40 -0.77 -4.79
C ASN A 164 19.42 0.41 -4.68
N VAL A 165 18.64 0.46 -3.59
CA VAL A 165 17.72 1.57 -3.31
C VAL A 165 18.49 2.89 -3.27
N SER A 166 19.65 2.93 -2.60
CA SER A 166 20.51 4.12 -2.54
C SER A 166 21.05 4.51 -3.92
N ILE A 167 21.47 3.54 -4.74
CA ILE A 167 21.94 3.80 -6.11
C ILE A 167 20.81 4.42 -6.94
N TYR A 168 19.62 3.81 -6.98
CA TYR A 168 18.48 4.36 -7.71
C TYR A 168 18.05 5.74 -7.19
N PHE A 169 18.06 5.93 -5.88
CA PHE A 169 17.69 7.20 -5.26
C PHE A 169 18.62 8.35 -5.66
N ASN A 170 19.92 8.07 -5.84
CA ASN A 170 20.93 9.10 -6.13
C ASN A 170 21.27 9.24 -7.62
N ALA A 171 21.04 8.21 -8.44
CA ALA A 171 21.34 8.24 -9.87
C ALA A 171 20.42 9.22 -10.63
N PRO A 172 20.95 9.97 -11.62
CA PRO A 172 20.12 10.88 -12.42
C PRO A 172 19.28 10.15 -13.47
N ALA A 173 19.73 8.99 -13.95
CA ALA A 173 19.03 8.13 -14.92
C ALA A 173 19.30 6.65 -14.65
N LEU A 174 18.47 5.77 -15.23
CA LEU A 174 18.60 4.31 -15.10
C LEU A 174 19.93 3.80 -15.66
N ALA A 175 20.40 4.38 -16.76
CA ALA A 175 21.67 4.01 -17.39
C ALA A 175 22.87 4.16 -16.45
N ASP A 176 22.84 5.16 -15.56
CA ASP A 176 23.90 5.40 -14.57
C ASP A 176 23.77 4.48 -13.35
N ALA A 177 22.53 4.11 -12.99
CA ALA A 177 22.26 3.20 -11.88
C ALA A 177 22.67 1.76 -12.21
N ARG A 178 22.31 1.27 -13.41
CA ARG A 178 22.41 -0.13 -13.84
C ARG A 178 23.77 -0.80 -13.57
N PRO A 179 24.93 -0.17 -13.87
CA PRO A 179 26.23 -0.80 -13.66
C PRO A 179 26.59 -1.07 -12.19
N HIS A 180 25.92 -0.40 -11.26
CA HIS A 180 26.26 -0.41 -9.83
C HIS A 180 25.34 -1.32 -9.00
N LEU A 181 24.35 -1.95 -9.64
CA LEU A 181 23.34 -2.78 -8.98
C LEU A 181 23.93 -4.14 -8.57
N LYS A 182 23.51 -4.61 -7.39
CA LYS A 182 23.91 -5.90 -6.83
C LYS A 182 22.71 -6.83 -6.79
N ARG A 183 22.90 -8.09 -7.19
CA ARG A 183 21.84 -9.09 -7.08
C ARG A 183 21.65 -9.46 -5.60
N VAL A 184 20.41 -9.43 -5.12
CA VAL A 184 20.08 -9.90 -3.77
C VAL A 184 20.09 -11.43 -3.75
N PRO A 185 20.91 -12.07 -2.88
CA PRO A 185 21.01 -13.52 -2.84
C PRO A 185 19.81 -14.16 -2.14
N GLY A 186 19.28 -15.23 -2.73
CA GLY A 186 18.21 -16.03 -2.12
C GLY A 186 16.83 -15.38 -2.20
N THR A 187 15.96 -15.76 -1.27
CA THR A 187 14.59 -15.23 -1.16
C THR A 187 14.59 -13.84 -0.53
N ARG A 188 13.79 -12.94 -1.12
CA ARG A 188 13.52 -11.60 -0.58
C ARG A 188 12.50 -11.59 0.55
N PHE A 189 11.82 -12.71 0.78
CA PHE A 189 10.77 -12.79 1.78
C PHE A 189 11.28 -13.17 3.17
N THR A 190 10.57 -12.72 4.20
CA THR A 190 10.77 -13.16 5.58
C THR A 190 10.42 -14.64 5.76
N ASP A 191 11.06 -15.30 6.72
CA ASP A 191 10.76 -16.69 7.05
C ASP A 191 9.29 -16.86 7.47
N LYS A 192 8.73 -15.86 8.18
CA LYS A 192 7.32 -15.83 8.57
C LYS A 192 6.39 -15.93 7.34
N TYR A 193 6.64 -15.12 6.31
CA TYR A 193 5.85 -15.16 5.08
C TYR A 193 5.99 -16.50 4.34
N LEU A 194 7.21 -17.03 4.25
CA LEU A 194 7.47 -18.31 3.60
C LEU A 194 6.77 -19.46 4.32
N HIS A 195 6.83 -19.49 5.65
CA HIS A 195 6.13 -20.48 6.47
C HIS A 195 4.61 -20.39 6.31
N ALA A 196 4.04 -19.19 6.37
CA ALA A 196 2.60 -18.96 6.17
C ALA A 196 2.15 -19.43 4.78
N ARG A 197 2.93 -19.14 3.73
CA ARG A 197 2.64 -19.59 2.37
C ARG A 197 2.71 -21.12 2.23
N MET A 198 3.72 -21.76 2.83
CA MET A 198 3.86 -23.22 2.80
C MET A 198 2.74 -23.93 3.54
N SER A 199 2.29 -23.40 4.69
CA SER A 199 1.18 -23.99 5.46
C SER A 199 -0.15 -23.86 4.73
N SER A 200 -0.43 -22.71 4.10
CA SER A 200 -1.61 -22.54 3.25
C SER A 200 -1.63 -23.50 2.07
N SER A 201 -0.47 -23.73 1.43
CA SER A 201 -0.38 -24.69 0.32
C SER A 201 -0.53 -26.15 0.76
N ARG A 202 -0.13 -26.50 1.99
CA ARG A 202 -0.24 -27.88 2.52
C ARG A 202 -1.63 -28.22 3.03
N SER A 203 -2.41 -27.23 3.48
CA SER A 203 -3.80 -27.43 3.91
C SER A 203 -4.68 -27.95 2.75
N SER A 204 -4.41 -27.55 1.51
CA SER A 204 -5.10 -28.10 0.32
C SER A 204 -4.80 -29.57 0.00
N TYR A 205 -3.75 -30.18 0.56
CA TYR A 205 -3.40 -31.58 0.28
C TYR A 205 -3.84 -32.57 1.37
N TYR A 206 -4.45 -32.11 2.47
CA TYR A 206 -4.89 -32.97 3.57
C TYR A 206 -6.42 -33.12 3.70
N THR A 207 -7.20 -32.59 2.76
CA THR A 207 -8.64 -32.88 2.69
C THR A 207 -8.91 -34.08 1.77
N SER A 208 -9.05 -35.24 2.44
CA SER A 208 -9.83 -36.43 2.09
C SER A 208 -9.14 -37.64 1.45
N PRO A 209 -9.11 -38.80 2.15
CA PRO A 209 -8.85 -40.10 1.55
C PRO A 209 -10.16 -40.67 0.99
N TYR A 210 -10.66 -40.12 -0.12
CA TYR A 210 -11.67 -40.84 -0.90
C TYR A 210 -10.97 -41.84 -1.81
N SER A 211 -10.90 -43.08 -1.32
CA SER A 211 -10.66 -44.29 -2.12
C SER A 211 -11.52 -44.27 -3.39
N ILE A 212 -10.88 -44.12 -4.54
CA ILE A 212 -11.49 -44.34 -5.85
C ILE A 212 -11.76 -45.85 -5.96
N PRO A 213 -13.01 -46.30 -6.18
CA PRO A 213 -13.27 -47.72 -6.42
C PRO A 213 -12.68 -48.14 -7.78
N PRO A 214 -12.10 -49.34 -7.89
CA PRO A 214 -11.46 -49.79 -9.14
C PRO A 214 -12.50 -49.97 -10.24
N ARG A 215 -12.22 -49.39 -11.40
CA ARG A 215 -13.02 -49.52 -12.62
C ARG A 215 -12.87 -50.92 -13.22
N PRO A 216 -13.95 -51.62 -13.63
CA PRO A 216 -13.84 -52.93 -14.29
C PRO A 216 -13.17 -52.79 -15.66
N SER A 217 -12.28 -53.73 -15.96
CA SER A 217 -11.61 -53.90 -17.24
C SER A 217 -12.57 -54.43 -18.31
N GLU A 218 -12.76 -53.68 -19.40
CA GLU A 218 -13.36 -54.21 -20.63
C GLU A 218 -12.44 -54.05 -21.84
N LYS A 219 -12.52 -55.06 -22.70
CA LYS A 219 -11.56 -55.48 -23.71
C LYS A 219 -11.68 -54.68 -25.02
N THR A 220 -10.52 -54.42 -25.62
CA THR A 220 -10.18 -54.30 -27.05
C THR A 220 -11.25 -54.00 -28.12
N SER A 221 -10.97 -52.90 -28.83
CA SER A 221 -11.35 -52.31 -30.15
C SER A 221 -11.57 -53.29 -31.33
N PRO A 222 -11.92 -52.88 -32.60
CA PRO A 222 -11.87 -51.54 -33.22
C PRO A 222 -12.97 -51.16 -34.26
N THR A 223 -13.05 -49.88 -34.69
CA THR A 223 -13.04 -49.44 -36.11
C THR A 223 -13.19 -47.90 -36.27
N LYS A 224 -12.60 -47.39 -37.36
CA LYS A 224 -12.44 -45.99 -37.80
C LYS A 224 -13.74 -45.20 -37.99
N ALA A 225 -13.72 -43.90 -37.66
CA ALA A 225 -14.36 -42.84 -38.46
C ALA A 225 -13.69 -41.46 -38.20
N THR A 226 -13.71 -40.62 -39.22
CA THR A 226 -13.07 -39.31 -39.43
C THR A 226 -13.62 -38.16 -38.57
N PRO A 227 -12.90 -37.02 -38.42
CA PRO A 227 -13.25 -35.97 -37.47
C PRO A 227 -14.26 -34.96 -38.05
N SER A 228 -15.42 -34.81 -37.41
CA SER A 228 -16.28 -33.64 -37.60
C SER A 228 -16.54 -32.97 -36.25
N SER A 229 -15.99 -31.77 -36.09
CA SER A 229 -16.27 -30.86 -34.98
C SER A 229 -17.73 -30.39 -35.01
N PRO A 230 -18.48 -30.42 -33.90
CA PRO A 230 -19.80 -29.81 -33.83
C PRO A 230 -19.71 -28.26 -33.86
N PRO A 231 -20.65 -27.57 -34.50
CA PRO A 231 -20.63 -26.12 -34.63
C PRO A 231 -20.82 -25.44 -33.26
N ARG A 232 -19.97 -24.45 -32.97
CA ARG A 232 -20.05 -23.59 -31.78
C ARG A 232 -21.38 -22.82 -31.82
N LYS A 233 -22.25 -23.03 -30.82
CA LYS A 233 -23.34 -22.10 -30.54
C LYS A 233 -22.76 -20.86 -29.87
N VAL A 234 -22.72 -19.76 -30.59
CA VAL A 234 -22.46 -18.44 -29.99
C VAL A 234 -23.73 -18.05 -29.22
N VAL A 235 -23.64 -18.03 -27.89
CA VAL A 235 -24.67 -17.42 -27.04
C VAL A 235 -24.38 -15.92 -27.05
N THR A 236 -24.95 -15.20 -28.01
CA THR A 236 -25.08 -13.75 -27.94
C THR A 236 -26.30 -13.43 -27.09
N ASP A 237 -26.11 -13.29 -25.78
CA ASP A 237 -26.97 -12.48 -24.90
C ASP A 237 -26.44 -12.57 -23.46
N PHE A 238 -25.47 -11.70 -23.11
CA PHE A 238 -25.22 -11.36 -21.72
C PHE A 238 -26.07 -10.14 -21.39
N LYS A 239 -27.17 -10.36 -20.64
CA LYS A 239 -27.88 -9.27 -19.97
C LYS A 239 -26.88 -8.50 -19.11
N ALA A 240 -26.80 -7.19 -19.36
CA ALA A 240 -26.16 -6.26 -18.45
C ALA A 240 -26.77 -6.42 -17.04
N PHE A 241 -25.91 -6.42 -16.02
CA PHE A 241 -26.30 -6.33 -14.62
C PHE A 241 -27.07 -5.00 -14.40
N GLY A 242 -28.38 -5.04 -14.59
CA GLY A 242 -29.29 -3.99 -14.17
C GLY A 242 -29.52 -4.16 -12.67
N ALA A 243 -28.97 -3.23 -11.88
CA ALA A 243 -29.25 -3.15 -10.45
C ALA A 243 -30.76 -2.95 -10.23
N SER A 244 -31.37 -3.83 -9.44
CA SER A 244 -32.73 -3.62 -8.93
C SER A 244 -32.70 -2.45 -7.93
N PRO A 245 -33.62 -1.45 -8.02
CA PRO A 245 -33.64 -0.28 -7.12
C PRO A 245 -34.01 -0.58 -5.66
N SER A 246 -34.14 -1.84 -5.25
CA SER A 246 -34.60 -2.20 -3.89
C SER A 246 -33.72 -3.23 -3.15
N ALA A 247 -32.49 -3.46 -3.60
CA ALA A 247 -31.54 -4.31 -2.87
C ALA A 247 -30.76 -3.48 -1.84
N SER A 248 -31.38 -3.23 -0.69
CA SER A 248 -30.74 -2.65 0.50
C SER A 248 -30.24 -3.78 1.40
N VAL A 249 -28.95 -4.13 1.30
CA VAL A 249 -28.25 -4.91 2.33
C VAL A 249 -27.53 -3.89 3.20
N PHE A 250 -28.20 -3.47 4.26
CA PHE A 250 -27.76 -2.71 5.45
C PHE A 250 -28.90 -1.78 5.87
N GLY A 251 -29.70 -2.24 6.83
CA GLY A 251 -30.80 -1.48 7.43
C GLY A 251 -30.29 -0.34 8.33
N THR A 252 -29.73 0.70 7.73
CA THR A 252 -29.47 1.98 8.42
C THR A 252 -29.93 3.12 7.54
N ALA A 253 -31.02 3.77 7.96
CA ALA A 253 -31.56 4.94 7.30
C ALA A 253 -30.58 6.12 7.45
N VAL A 254 -30.10 6.65 6.32
CA VAL A 254 -29.43 7.94 6.24
C VAL A 254 -30.49 9.05 6.27
N GLN A 255 -30.60 9.76 7.39
CA GLN A 255 -31.34 11.03 7.43
C GLN A 255 -30.45 12.16 6.91
N SER A 256 -31.01 12.96 6.02
CA SER A 256 -30.35 14.07 5.32
C SER A 256 -30.51 15.42 6.05
N SER A 257 -29.37 16.04 6.40
CA SER A 257 -29.08 17.50 6.46
C SER A 257 -29.77 18.37 7.55
N PRO A 258 -29.37 19.65 7.83
CA PRO A 258 -28.13 20.41 7.56
C PRO A 258 -27.54 21.10 8.82
N PHE A 259 -26.39 21.77 8.63
CA PHE A 259 -25.73 22.74 9.53
C PHE A 259 -26.64 23.59 10.44
N SER A 260 -26.23 23.76 11.70
CA SER A 260 -26.43 25.00 12.45
C SER A 260 -25.28 25.27 13.41
N LEU A 261 -24.84 26.52 13.34
CA LEU A 261 -23.70 27.15 13.94
C LEU A 261 -24.24 28.07 15.04
N ALA A 262 -24.09 27.72 16.32
CA ALA A 262 -24.26 28.64 17.45
C ALA A 262 -23.87 27.94 18.75
N GLY A 263 -23.06 28.61 19.57
CA GLY A 263 -22.51 28.06 20.80
C GLY A 263 -23.52 27.80 21.91
N GLY A 264 -23.08 27.01 22.88
CA GLY A 264 -23.82 26.78 24.11
C GLY A 264 -23.15 25.72 24.97
N LYS A 265 -22.69 26.15 26.15
CA LYS A 265 -22.12 25.34 27.23
C LYS A 265 -23.09 24.23 27.69
N ALA A 266 -22.58 23.03 27.95
CA ALA A 266 -23.06 22.13 29.00
C ALA A 266 -21.95 21.07 29.23
N ALA A 267 -21.17 21.15 30.31
CA ALA A 267 -21.50 20.82 31.71
C ALA A 267 -21.46 19.30 31.98
N PHE A 268 -20.38 18.92 32.66
CA PHE A 268 -20.22 17.69 33.44
C PHE A 268 -21.45 17.42 34.33
N GLY A 269 -21.85 16.15 34.41
CA GLY A 269 -22.85 15.69 35.38
C GLY A 269 -22.92 14.17 35.41
N GLY A 270 -22.14 13.56 36.30
CA GLY A 270 -22.24 12.13 36.58
C GLY A 270 -23.51 11.78 37.36
N MET A 271 -24.05 10.59 37.11
CA MET A 271 -24.88 9.89 38.09
C MET A 271 -24.77 8.38 37.87
N ARG A 272 -24.30 7.69 38.91
CA ARG A 272 -24.34 6.23 39.08
C ARG A 272 -25.77 5.80 39.40
N ASN A 273 -26.24 4.66 38.87
CA ASN A 273 -26.91 3.66 39.70
C ASN A 273 -26.99 2.27 39.06
N ASN A 274 -26.94 1.28 39.95
CA ASN A 274 -26.97 -0.17 39.88
C ASN A 274 -27.87 -0.87 38.83
N GLY A 275 -27.31 -1.95 38.27
CA GLY A 275 -27.69 -3.30 38.69
C GLY A 275 -28.60 -4.08 37.75
N ARG A 276 -27.98 -5.00 36.97
CA ARG A 276 -28.43 -6.38 36.75
C ARG A 276 -27.42 -7.11 35.86
N SER A 277 -26.60 -7.93 36.50
CA SER A 277 -25.75 -8.93 35.85
C SER A 277 -26.64 -10.07 35.36
N ALA A 278 -26.78 -10.20 34.04
CA ALA A 278 -27.19 -11.42 33.38
C ALA A 278 -25.93 -11.91 32.65
N MET A 279 -25.28 -12.93 33.21
CA MET A 279 -24.29 -13.73 32.50
C MET A 279 -25.03 -14.46 31.38
N LEU A 280 -24.90 -13.95 30.15
CA LEU A 280 -25.01 -14.77 28.95
C LEU A 280 -23.60 -15.29 28.63
N ASP A 281 -23.57 -16.52 28.11
CA ASP A 281 -22.39 -17.17 27.54
C ASP A 281 -21.57 -16.19 26.71
N ASP A 282 -20.30 -16.07 27.08
CA ASP A 282 -19.24 -15.55 26.23
C ASP A 282 -18.39 -16.78 25.85
N ASP A 283 -18.99 -17.66 25.04
CA ASP A 283 -18.25 -18.62 24.21
C ASP A 283 -17.76 -17.83 22.98
N ASP A 284 -16.81 -16.92 23.19
CA ASP A 284 -15.89 -16.48 22.14
C ASP A 284 -14.57 -17.20 22.43
N ASP A 285 -14.50 -18.44 21.95
CA ASP A 285 -13.26 -19.12 21.61
C ASP A 285 -12.52 -18.24 20.58
N ASP A 286 -11.78 -17.24 21.06
CA ASP A 286 -10.71 -16.58 20.31
C ASP A 286 -9.58 -17.62 20.15
N ASP A 287 -9.80 -18.55 19.22
CA ASP A 287 -8.74 -19.36 18.65
C ASP A 287 -7.66 -18.39 18.10
N ASP A 288 -6.48 -18.43 18.70
CA ASP A 288 -5.22 -17.80 18.28
C ASP A 288 -4.73 -18.29 16.89
N GLU A 289 -5.62 -18.28 15.87
CA GLU A 289 -5.36 -18.74 14.51
C GLU A 289 -5.01 -17.59 13.54
N ASP A 290 -4.88 -16.37 14.07
CA ASP A 290 -4.74 -15.13 13.28
C ASP A 290 -3.29 -14.71 12.95
N GLY A 291 -2.32 -15.59 13.18
CA GLY A 291 -0.95 -15.42 12.67
C GLY A 291 -0.82 -15.63 11.15
N ARG A 292 -1.91 -15.97 10.45
CA ARG A 292 -1.90 -16.52 9.08
C ARG A 292 -2.15 -15.49 7.98
N ARG A 293 -2.66 -14.30 8.29
CA ARG A 293 -3.00 -13.27 7.30
C ARG A 293 -2.23 -11.98 7.55
N GLN A 294 -1.70 -11.38 6.50
CA GLN A 294 -1.07 -10.07 6.57
C GLN A 294 -2.07 -9.07 7.16
N LYS A 295 -1.69 -8.40 8.25
CA LYS A 295 -2.56 -7.43 8.93
C LYS A 295 -2.24 -6.02 8.43
N VAL A 296 -3.28 -5.29 8.02
CA VAL A 296 -3.22 -3.85 7.75
C VAL A 296 -3.98 -3.16 8.87
N GLU A 297 -3.29 -2.34 9.66
CA GLU A 297 -3.87 -1.64 10.80
C GLU A 297 -3.65 -0.14 10.66
N LEU A 298 -4.68 0.65 10.96
CA LEU A 298 -4.57 2.09 11.10
C LEU A 298 -4.36 2.41 12.58
N ARG A 299 -3.19 2.94 12.93
CA ARG A 299 -2.87 3.38 14.29
C ARG A 299 -2.78 4.88 14.35
N GLU A 300 -3.15 5.46 15.48
CA GLU A 300 -2.84 6.86 15.76
C GLU A 300 -1.53 6.88 16.55
N ASP A 301 -0.50 7.50 15.97
CA ASP A 301 0.81 7.66 16.60
C ASP A 301 1.12 9.14 16.82
N SER A 302 1.90 9.44 17.86
CA SER A 302 2.44 10.77 18.10
C SER A 302 3.42 11.18 17.00
N ILE A 303 3.37 12.44 16.60
CA ILE A 303 4.28 12.98 15.57
C ILE A 303 5.73 12.88 16.05
N THR A 304 6.59 12.23 15.26
CA THR A 304 8.02 12.06 15.55
C THR A 304 8.84 13.26 15.09
N LEU A 305 9.99 13.49 15.72
CA LEU A 305 10.89 14.59 15.37
C LEU A 305 11.44 14.45 13.94
N ASP A 306 11.66 13.23 13.45
CA ASP A 306 12.09 12.98 12.07
C ASP A 306 11.00 13.27 11.04
N GLN A 307 9.72 13.07 11.38
CA GLN A 307 8.61 13.52 10.52
C GLN A 307 8.56 15.05 10.42
N VAL A 308 8.82 15.77 11.52
CA VAL A 308 8.93 17.25 11.51
C VAL A 308 10.12 17.69 10.66
N ARG A 309 11.27 17.01 10.75
CA ARG A 309 12.44 17.28 9.90
C ARG A 309 12.19 17.00 8.42
N SER A 310 11.54 15.88 8.10
CA SER A 310 11.26 15.50 6.71
C SER A 310 10.24 16.44 6.06
N SER A 311 9.29 16.98 6.84
CA SER A 311 8.34 18.01 6.38
C SER A 311 9.03 19.28 5.84
N ARG A 312 10.24 19.59 6.31
CA ARG A 312 11.06 20.69 5.80
C ARG A 312 11.51 20.46 4.35
N ALA A 313 12.01 19.27 4.03
CA ALA A 313 12.48 18.96 2.67
C ALA A 313 11.36 19.14 1.64
N TYR A 314 10.12 18.82 2.02
CA TYR A 314 8.92 19.09 1.24
C TYR A 314 8.60 20.58 1.04
N SER A 315 8.90 21.42 2.03
CA SER A 315 8.65 22.87 1.95
C SER A 315 9.71 23.63 1.14
N GLU A 316 10.98 23.23 1.23
CA GLU A 316 12.08 23.81 0.46
C GLU A 316 11.98 23.44 -1.03
N ALA A 317 11.43 22.27 -1.37
CA ALA A 317 11.20 21.85 -2.75
C ALA A 317 9.99 22.54 -3.43
N LYS A 318 9.11 23.21 -2.66
CA LYS A 318 7.89 23.87 -3.15
C LYS A 318 8.00 25.41 -3.20
N CYS A 319 9.13 26.00 -2.80
CA CYS A 319 9.39 27.45 -2.89
C CYS A 319 10.24 27.80 -4.12
#